data_AF-A0A6P1EHH1-F1
#
_entry.id   AF-A0A6P1EHH1-F1
#
_cell.length_a   1.000
_cell.length_b   1.000
_cell.length_c   1.000
_cell.angle_alpha   90.00
_cell.angle_beta   90.00
_cell.angle_gamma   90.00
#
_symmetry.space_group_name_H-M   'P 1'
#
loop_
_entity.id
_entity.type
_entity.pdbx_description
1 polymer ?
#
loop_
_entity_poly.entity_id
_entity_poly.type
_entity_poly.pdbx_seq_one_letter_code
_entity_poly.pdbx_strand_id
1 'polypeptide(L)'
;MDLDTHVNAPIDMGHRTFLAQTHAIIDPTQVAAACFADLSCEPLEPVELSGYLRQPPLLVALDAMSRDRRLEVLDRAELHLRERGRPLFCTLLACNEAAHLRGHLRHLMGLWRPGKGRVWFRVHDPRVFRHLRWLLTPAQMAEVMGPVHAWTWHEPLGGT
;
A
#
# COMPACT_ATOMS: atom_id res chain seq x y z
N MET A 1 33.61 -1.67 18.53
CA MET A 1 32.28 -1.05 18.67
C MET A 1 31.40 -1.83 17.72
N ASP A 2 30.71 -2.83 18.26
CA ASP A 2 29.97 -3.81 17.47
C ASP A 2 28.88 -3.15 16.64
N LEU A 3 28.98 -3.33 15.32
CA LEU A 3 28.06 -2.83 14.31
C LEU A 3 27.08 -3.92 13.81
N ASP A 4 27.07 -5.09 14.47
CA ASP A 4 26.32 -6.27 14.01
C ASP A 4 25.28 -6.73 15.03
N THR A 5 24.27 -5.91 15.27
CA THR A 5 23.00 -6.44 15.79
C THR A 5 21.84 -5.72 15.14
N HIS A 6 21.67 -5.96 13.83
CA HIS A 6 20.36 -5.79 13.21
C HIS A 6 19.43 -6.87 13.80
N VAL A 7 18.75 -6.52 14.88
CA VAL A 7 17.56 -7.24 15.31
C VAL A 7 16.57 -7.11 14.14
N ASN A 8 16.50 -8.18 13.34
CA ASN A 8 15.57 -8.37 12.23
C ASN A 8 14.13 -8.50 12.75
N ALA A 9 13.65 -7.50 13.49
CA ALA A 9 12.24 -7.35 13.80
C ALA A 9 11.61 -6.56 12.66
N PRO A 10 10.51 -7.04 12.05
CA PRO A 10 9.71 -6.21 11.16
C PRO A 10 9.39 -4.92 11.92
N ILE A 11 9.61 -3.76 11.30
CA ILE A 11 9.25 -2.48 11.90
C ILE A 11 7.77 -2.57 12.28
N ASP A 12 7.52 -2.60 13.60
CA ASP A 12 6.18 -2.57 14.17
C ASP A 12 5.49 -1.31 13.64
N MET A 13 4.42 -1.49 12.86
CA MET A 13 3.50 -0.39 12.54
C MET A 13 2.69 -0.09 13.80
N GLY A 14 3.34 0.47 14.81
CA GLY A 14 2.75 0.64 16.13
C GLY A 14 1.36 1.27 16.06
N HIS A 15 0.48 0.88 16.98
CA HIS A 15 -0.97 1.16 16.95
C HIS A 15 -1.34 2.58 16.50
N ARG A 16 -0.61 3.60 16.96
CA ARG A 16 -0.85 5.00 16.61
C ARG A 16 -0.67 5.28 15.11
N THR A 17 0.36 4.70 14.51
CA THR A 17 0.67 4.88 13.09
C THR A 17 -0.42 4.28 12.23
N PHE A 18 -0.88 3.06 12.53
CA PHE A 18 -1.98 2.41 11.80
C PHE A 18 -3.31 3.16 11.96
N LEU A 19 -3.64 3.59 13.18
CA LEU A 19 -4.88 4.32 13.45
C LEU A 19 -4.94 5.71 12.80
N ALA A 20 -3.78 6.31 12.49
CA ALA A 20 -3.70 7.56 11.74
C ALA A 20 -3.96 7.41 10.24
N GLN A 21 -3.95 6.17 9.71
CA GLN A 21 -4.19 5.92 8.29
C GLN A 21 -5.68 5.94 7.99
N THR A 22 -6.02 6.26 6.76
CA THR A 22 -7.41 6.29 6.28
C THR A 22 -7.72 5.09 5.40
N HIS A 23 -6.70 4.60 4.68
CA HIS A 23 -6.85 3.52 3.71
C HIS A 23 -5.65 2.57 3.76
N ALA A 24 -5.86 1.36 3.24
CA ALA A 24 -4.80 0.39 3.02
C ALA A 24 -4.89 -0.21 1.62
N ILE A 25 -3.77 -0.71 1.12
CA ILE A 25 -3.68 -1.47 -0.13
C ILE A 25 -3.31 -2.92 0.20
N ILE A 26 -4.05 -3.85 -0.39
CA ILE A 26 -3.75 -5.28 -0.39
C ILE A 26 -3.28 -5.69 -1.78
N ASP A 27 -2.22 -6.50 -1.84
CA ASP A 27 -1.83 -7.23 -3.04
C ASP A 27 -2.43 -8.65 -3.00
N PRO A 28 -3.53 -8.93 -3.73
CA PRO A 28 -4.17 -10.24 -3.73
C PRO A 28 -3.33 -11.34 -4.38
N THR A 29 -2.21 -11.02 -5.04
CA THR A 29 -1.26 -12.02 -5.52
C THR A 29 -0.38 -12.56 -4.39
N GLN A 30 -0.26 -11.82 -3.27
CA GLN A 30 0.59 -12.15 -2.14
C GLN A 30 -0.19 -12.58 -0.88
N VAL A 31 -1.47 -12.21 -0.79
CA VAL A 31 -2.34 -12.44 0.36
C VAL A 31 -3.53 -13.31 -0.05
N ALA A 32 -3.81 -14.37 0.71
CA ALA A 32 -4.96 -15.22 0.47
C ALA A 32 -6.27 -14.47 0.76
N ALA A 33 -7.30 -14.69 -0.07
CA ALA A 33 -8.60 -14.02 0.04
C ALA A 33 -9.25 -14.15 1.43
N ALA A 34 -9.07 -15.29 2.09
CA ALA A 34 -9.59 -15.53 3.43
C ALA A 34 -9.08 -14.52 4.49
N CYS A 35 -7.91 -13.90 4.29
CA CYS A 35 -7.35 -12.93 5.23
C CYS A 35 -8.09 -11.58 5.22
N PHE A 36 -8.84 -11.27 4.15
CA PHE A 36 -9.50 -9.99 3.94
C PHE A 36 -10.94 -10.09 3.42
N ALA A 37 -11.54 -11.28 3.41
CA ALA A 37 -12.88 -11.50 2.86
C ALA A 37 -13.99 -10.70 3.57
N ASP A 38 -13.76 -10.31 4.81
CA ASP A 38 -14.65 -9.53 5.67
C ASP A 38 -14.34 -8.02 5.65
N LEU A 39 -13.40 -7.57 4.81
CA LEU A 39 -13.06 -6.16 4.62
C LEU A 39 -13.78 -5.61 3.38
N SER A 40 -14.28 -4.38 3.47
CA SER A 40 -14.78 -3.65 2.30
C SER A 40 -13.59 -3.29 1.40
N CYS A 41 -13.47 -4.00 0.28
CA CYS A 41 -12.35 -3.88 -0.65
C CYS A 41 -12.85 -3.41 -2.02
N GLU A 42 -12.24 -2.36 -2.57
CA GLU A 42 -12.49 -1.89 -3.92
C GLU A 42 -11.30 -2.19 -4.84
N PRO A 43 -11.51 -2.78 -6.03
CA PRO A 43 -10.41 -3.04 -6.95
C PRO A 43 -9.84 -1.75 -7.54
N LEU A 44 -8.51 -1.65 -7.55
CA LEU A 44 -7.74 -0.61 -8.22
C LEU A 44 -7.38 -1.08 -9.64
N GLU A 45 -8.37 -1.04 -10.53
CA GLU A 45 -8.17 -1.37 -11.94
C GLU A 45 -8.14 -0.10 -12.81
N PRO A 46 -6.97 0.29 -13.36
CA PRO A 46 -6.91 1.38 -14.34
C PRO A 46 -7.72 1.02 -15.58
N VAL A 47 -8.47 1.99 -16.12
CA VAL A 47 -9.29 1.79 -17.34
C VAL A 47 -8.40 1.34 -18.51
N GLU A 48 -7.18 1.84 -18.54
CA GLU A 48 -6.15 1.54 -19.53
C GLU A 48 -5.69 0.08 -19.49
N LEU A 49 -5.87 -0.64 -18.38
CA LEU A 49 -5.49 -2.05 -18.25
C LEU A 49 -6.71 -2.94 -17.97
N SER A 50 -7.92 -2.47 -18.28
CA SER A 50 -9.15 -3.23 -18.03
C SER A 50 -9.08 -4.62 -18.66
N GLY A 51 -9.30 -5.65 -17.86
CA GLY A 51 -9.27 -7.06 -18.27
C GLY A 51 -7.87 -7.67 -18.42
N TYR A 52 -6.80 -6.88 -18.31
CA TYR A 52 -5.42 -7.38 -18.33
C TYR A 52 -4.94 -7.80 -16.94
N LEU A 53 -5.42 -7.15 -15.88
CA LEU A 53 -5.07 -7.47 -14.50
C LEU A 53 -6.00 -8.56 -13.95
N ARG A 54 -5.52 -9.80 -13.87
CA ARG A 54 -6.29 -10.91 -13.28
C ARG A 54 -6.61 -10.71 -11.79
N GLN A 55 -5.69 -10.06 -11.08
CA GLN A 55 -5.77 -9.82 -9.64
C GLN A 55 -5.30 -8.39 -9.35
N PRO A 56 -6.15 -7.37 -9.59
CA PRO A 56 -5.78 -5.98 -9.32
C PRO A 56 -5.59 -5.77 -7.81
N PRO A 57 -4.67 -4.88 -7.39
CA PRO A 57 -4.58 -4.44 -6.01
C PRO A 57 -5.92 -3.95 -5.48
N LEU A 58 -6.15 -4.15 -4.19
CA LEU A 58 -7.41 -3.80 -3.54
C LEU A 58 -7.20 -2.62 -2.59
N LEU A 59 -8.08 -1.64 -2.64
CA LEU A 59 -8.16 -0.52 -1.71
C LEU A 59 -9.14 -0.85 -0.58
N VAL A 60 -8.72 -0.68 0.66
CA VAL A 60 -9.53 -0.86 1.86
C VAL A 60 -9.72 0.48 2.53
N ALA A 61 -10.98 0.86 2.80
CA ALA A 61 -11.32 2.06 3.57
C ALA A 61 -11.26 1.75 5.08
N LEU A 62 -10.15 2.09 5.73
CA LEU A 62 -9.95 1.84 7.16
C LEU A 62 -10.73 2.85 8.02
N ASP A 63 -10.89 4.08 7.55
CA ASP A 63 -11.61 5.15 8.24
C ASP A 63 -13.14 4.92 8.31
N ALA A 64 -13.70 4.15 7.38
CA ALA A 64 -15.08 3.72 7.40
C ALA A 64 -15.37 2.67 8.49
N MET A 65 -14.34 2.08 9.11
CA MET A 65 -14.48 1.09 10.17
C MET A 65 -14.59 1.76 11.55
N SER A 66 -15.34 1.14 12.46
CA SER A 66 -15.30 1.53 13.88
C SER A 66 -13.89 1.36 14.45
N ARG A 67 -13.55 2.10 15.50
CA ARG A 67 -12.23 2.01 16.13
C ARG A 67 -11.88 0.59 16.58
N ASP A 68 -12.83 -0.11 17.21
CA ASP A 68 -12.62 -1.49 17.68
C ASP A 68 -12.33 -2.42 16.52
N ARG A 69 -13.08 -2.26 15.41
CA ARG A 69 -12.85 -3.03 14.19
C ARG A 69 -11.47 -2.76 13.60
N ARG A 70 -10.99 -1.52 13.65
CA ARG A 70 -9.63 -1.19 13.19
C ARG A 70 -8.56 -1.86 14.05
N LEU A 71 -8.77 -1.99 15.36
CA LEU A 71 -7.85 -2.71 16.25
C LEU A 71 -7.82 -4.21 15.93
N GLU A 72 -8.98 -4.85 15.73
CA GLU A 72 -9.04 -6.25 15.31
C GLU A 72 -8.28 -6.51 13.99
N VAL A 73 -8.42 -5.57 13.04
CA VAL A 73 -7.74 -5.64 11.74
C VAL A 73 -6.23 -5.42 11.89
N LEU A 74 -5.81 -4.56 12.81
CA LEU A 74 -4.39 -4.37 13.14
C LEU A 74 -3.79 -5.64 13.75
N ASP A 75 -4.42 -6.22 14.77
CA ASP A 75 -3.98 -7.47 15.40
C ASP A 75 -3.82 -8.58 14.36
N ARG A 76 -4.78 -8.66 13.43
CA ARG A 76 -4.72 -9.59 12.29
C ARG A 76 -3.53 -9.30 11.37
N ALA A 77 -3.28 -8.04 11.04
CA ALA A 77 -2.18 -7.66 10.16
C ALA A 77 -0.83 -7.99 10.79
N GLU A 78 -0.69 -7.77 12.09
CA GLU A 78 0.51 -8.14 12.86
C GLU A 78 0.69 -9.65 12.93
N LEU A 79 -0.37 -10.40 13.24
CA LEU A 79 -0.31 -11.86 13.25
C LEU A 79 0.08 -12.41 11.87
N HIS A 80 -0.54 -11.89 10.81
CA HIS A 80 -0.20 -12.26 9.44
C HIS A 80 1.28 -11.99 9.13
N LEU A 81 1.79 -10.83 9.52
CA LEU A 81 3.20 -10.49 9.33
C LEU A 81 4.13 -11.45 10.08
N ARG A 82 3.81 -11.77 11.34
CA ARG A 82 4.58 -12.72 12.17
C ARG A 82 4.57 -14.13 11.56
N GLU A 83 3.43 -14.61 11.09
CA GLU A 83 3.28 -15.97 10.56
C GLU A 83 3.79 -16.15 9.12
N ARG A 84 3.65 -15.13 8.27
CA ARG A 84 3.91 -15.22 6.83
C ARG A 84 5.17 -14.50 6.37
N GLY A 85 5.79 -13.72 7.26
CA GLY A 85 6.98 -12.90 6.96
C GLY A 85 6.72 -11.80 5.94
N ARG A 86 5.45 -11.50 5.64
CA ARG A 86 5.02 -10.49 4.67
C ARG A 86 3.80 -9.75 5.20
N PRO A 87 3.61 -8.47 4.88
CA PRO A 87 2.52 -7.69 5.45
C PRO A 87 1.17 -8.02 4.79
N LEU A 88 0.10 -7.98 5.58
CA LEU A 88 -1.28 -8.05 5.06
C LEU A 88 -1.61 -6.84 4.18
N PHE A 89 -1.20 -5.66 4.64
CA PHE A 89 -1.31 -4.41 3.90
C PHE A 89 0.06 -4.01 3.39
N CYS A 90 0.26 -4.07 2.07
CA CYS A 90 1.54 -3.72 1.47
C CYS A 90 1.82 -2.21 1.54
N THR A 91 0.78 -1.38 1.63
CA THR A 91 0.89 0.08 1.78
C THR A 91 -0.31 0.60 2.57
N LEU A 92 -0.08 1.59 3.44
CA LEU A 92 -1.08 2.37 4.16
C LEU A 92 -1.04 3.83 3.71
N LEU A 93 -2.22 4.45 3.67
CA LEU A 93 -2.42 5.78 3.12
C LEU A 93 -3.18 6.66 4.11
N ALA A 94 -2.72 7.89 4.29
CA ALA A 94 -3.49 8.93 4.97
C ALA A 94 -3.89 10.01 3.94
N CYS A 95 -5.20 10.20 3.77
CA CYS A 95 -5.82 10.99 2.73
C CYS A 95 -7.07 11.67 3.29
N ASN A 96 -7.19 12.99 3.08
CA ASN A 96 -8.37 13.73 3.53
C ASN A 96 -9.51 13.73 2.49
N GLU A 97 -9.21 13.33 1.25
CA GLU A 97 -10.15 13.30 0.12
C GLU A 97 -10.41 11.87 -0.35
N ALA A 98 -10.99 11.05 0.53
CA ALA A 98 -11.28 9.63 0.26
C ALA A 98 -12.04 9.41 -1.05
N ALA A 99 -12.99 10.30 -1.37
CA ALA A 99 -13.80 10.23 -2.60
C ALA A 99 -12.96 10.31 -3.89
N HIS A 100 -11.81 11.00 -3.88
CA HIS A 100 -10.93 11.17 -5.04
C HIS A 100 -9.80 10.14 -5.07
N LEU A 101 -9.48 9.53 -3.93
CA LEU A 101 -8.32 8.63 -3.77
C LEU A 101 -8.33 7.47 -4.77
N ARG A 102 -9.45 6.76 -4.90
CA ARG A 102 -9.55 5.61 -5.81
C ARG A 102 -9.35 6.03 -7.27
N GLY A 103 -9.92 7.16 -7.68
CA GLY A 103 -9.74 7.71 -9.02
C GLY A 103 -8.27 8.06 -9.29
N HIS A 104 -7.64 8.75 -8.34
CA HIS A 104 -6.21 9.11 -8.40
C HIS A 104 -5.31 7.88 -8.53
N LEU A 105 -5.47 6.89 -7.65
CA LEU A 105 -4.65 5.67 -7.68
C LEU A 105 -4.82 4.90 -9.00
N ARG A 106 -6.05 4.79 -9.51
CA ARG A 106 -6.31 4.16 -10.81
C ARG A 106 -5.62 4.92 -11.94
N HIS A 107 -5.71 6.24 -11.97
CA HIS A 107 -5.03 7.06 -12.97
C HIS A 107 -3.50 6.88 -12.89
N LEU A 108 -2.94 6.93 -11.67
CA LEU A 108 -1.51 6.76 -11.44
C LEU A 108 -1.00 5.38 -11.91
N MET A 109 -1.83 4.33 -11.78
CA MET A 109 -1.49 2.97 -12.21
C MET A 109 -1.42 2.81 -13.74
N GLY A 110 -2.21 3.57 -14.50
CA GLY A 110 -2.38 3.45 -15.95
C GLY A 110 -1.52 4.43 -16.75
N LEU A 111 -0.19 4.33 -16.67
CA LEU A 111 0.70 5.29 -17.34
C LEU A 111 0.92 4.97 -18.83
N TRP A 112 1.04 6.00 -19.64
CA TRP A 112 1.55 5.89 -21.01
C TRP A 112 3.03 6.24 -21.06
N ARG A 113 3.83 5.35 -21.65
CA ARG A 113 5.25 5.60 -21.91
C ARG A 113 5.49 5.73 -23.43
N PRO A 114 5.98 6.89 -23.90
CA PRO A 114 6.38 7.05 -25.30
C PRO A 114 7.33 5.94 -25.77
N GLY A 115 7.03 5.34 -26.92
CA GLY A 115 7.81 4.25 -27.51
C GLY A 115 7.71 2.88 -26.81
N LYS A 116 7.03 2.77 -25.65
CA LYS A 116 6.79 1.50 -24.96
C LYS A 116 5.30 1.17 -24.74
N GLY A 117 4.41 2.13 -25.02
CA GLY A 117 2.98 1.95 -24.84
C GLY A 117 2.57 2.04 -23.37
N ARG A 118 1.50 1.32 -23.02
CA ARG A 118 0.94 1.32 -21.66
C ARG A 118 1.89 0.60 -20.69
N VAL A 119 2.16 1.24 -19.55
CA VAL A 119 2.97 0.66 -18.46
C VAL A 119 2.17 0.71 -17.17
N TRP A 120 2.35 -0.31 -16.35
CA TRP A 120 1.65 -0.42 -15.08
C TRP A 120 2.52 0.10 -13.94
N PHE A 121 2.05 1.14 -13.26
CA PHE A 121 2.70 1.65 -12.07
C PHE A 121 2.21 0.87 -10.83
N ARG A 122 3.14 0.20 -10.13
CA ARG A 122 2.82 -0.70 -9.03
C ARG A 122 2.69 0.05 -7.70
N VAL A 123 1.53 0.68 -7.47
CA VAL A 123 1.21 1.35 -6.19
C VAL A 123 1.22 0.44 -4.96
N HIS A 124 1.18 -0.88 -5.16
CA HIS A 124 1.24 -1.91 -4.11
C HIS A 124 2.68 -2.39 -3.84
N ASP A 125 3.68 -1.90 -4.58
CA ASP A 125 5.09 -2.25 -4.40
C ASP A 125 5.83 -1.09 -3.72
N PRO A 126 6.17 -1.21 -2.43
CA PRO A 126 6.82 -0.13 -1.68
C PRO A 126 8.20 0.25 -2.24
N ARG A 127 8.86 -0.65 -2.98
CA ARG A 127 10.16 -0.36 -3.60
C ARG A 127 10.04 0.73 -4.66
N VAL A 128 8.90 0.82 -5.34
CA VAL A 128 8.64 1.86 -6.35
C VAL A 128 8.70 3.24 -5.71
N PHE A 129 7.98 3.46 -4.61
CA PHE A 129 7.97 4.75 -3.92
C PHE A 129 9.30 5.10 -3.30
N ARG A 130 10.02 4.11 -2.77
CA ARG A 130 11.40 4.30 -2.30
C ARG A 130 12.29 4.86 -3.41
N HIS A 131 12.20 4.32 -4.63
CA HIS A 131 12.99 4.80 -5.77
C HIS A 131 12.53 6.17 -6.28
N LEU A 132 11.22 6.44 -6.31
CA LEU A 132 10.69 7.73 -6.78
C LEU A 132 11.22 8.91 -5.97
N ARG A 133 11.41 8.75 -4.65
CA ARG A 133 11.98 9.80 -3.79
C ARG A 133 13.38 10.27 -4.22
N TRP A 134 14.12 9.45 -4.96
CA TRP A 134 15.44 9.81 -5.50
C TRP A 134 15.38 10.36 -6.93
N LEU A 135 14.30 10.08 -7.66
CA LEU A 135 14.15 10.42 -9.07
C LEU A 135 13.35 11.69 -9.29
N LEU A 136 12.38 11.97 -8.42
CA LEU A 136 11.43 13.06 -8.57
C LEU A 136 11.83 14.24 -7.70
N THR A 137 11.62 15.44 -8.24
CA THR A 137 11.60 16.66 -7.43
C THR A 137 10.45 16.62 -6.43
N PRO A 138 10.50 17.42 -5.34
CA PRO A 138 9.38 17.50 -4.40
C PRO A 138 8.04 17.85 -5.04
N ALA A 139 8.03 18.71 -6.07
CA ALA A 139 6.82 19.07 -6.81
C ALA A 139 6.24 17.88 -7.60
N GLN A 140 7.09 17.16 -8.34
CA GLN A 140 6.68 15.94 -9.04
C GLN A 140 6.22 14.83 -8.08
N MET A 141 6.88 14.73 -6.92
CA MET A 141 6.45 13.79 -5.88
C MET A 141 5.06 14.18 -5.35
N ALA A 142 4.78 15.47 -5.14
CA ALA A 142 3.47 15.93 -4.71
C ALA A 142 2.37 15.59 -5.75
N GLU A 143 2.66 15.70 -7.04
CA GLU A 143 1.74 15.27 -8.12
C GLU A 143 1.47 13.75 -8.06
N VAL A 144 2.50 12.94 -7.83
CA VAL A 144 2.36 11.48 -7.68
C VAL A 144 1.54 11.12 -6.44
N MET A 145 1.80 11.78 -5.31
CA MET A 145 1.07 11.57 -4.06
C MET A 145 -0.40 11.99 -4.18
N GLY A 146 -0.69 13.04 -4.97
CA GLY A 146 -2.03 13.58 -5.17
C GLY A 146 -2.71 13.93 -3.84
N PRO A 147 -3.90 13.40 -3.53
CA PRO A 147 -4.62 13.70 -2.29
C PRO A 147 -4.02 13.00 -1.05
N VAL A 148 -2.99 12.15 -1.23
CA VAL A 148 -2.38 11.39 -0.15
C VAL A 148 -1.28 12.21 0.51
N HIS A 149 -1.39 12.46 1.82
CA HIS A 149 -0.38 13.21 2.57
C HIS A 149 0.61 12.30 3.31
N ALA A 150 0.32 11.01 3.44
CA ALA A 150 1.29 10.02 3.93
C ALA A 150 1.14 8.67 3.22
N TRP A 151 2.26 8.13 2.74
CA TRP A 151 2.41 6.74 2.33
C TRP A 151 3.34 6.03 3.30
N THR A 152 2.84 4.97 3.91
CA THR A 152 3.58 4.16 4.86
C THR A 152 3.59 2.71 4.39
N TRP A 153 4.70 2.03 4.53
CA TRP A 153 4.84 0.63 4.12
C TRP A 153 5.78 -0.10 5.06
N HIS A 154 5.67 -1.42 5.10
CA HIS A 154 6.66 -2.26 5.76
C HIS A 154 7.90 -2.30 4.88
N GLU A 155 9.05 -1.89 5.42
CA GLU A 155 10.33 -2.15 4.75
C GLU A 155 10.63 -3.64 4.91
N PRO A 156 10.81 -4.40 3.81
CA PRO A 156 11.30 -5.76 3.93
C PRO A 156 12.66 -5.70 4.62
N LEU A 157 12.84 -6.45 5.70
CA LEU A 157 14.15 -6.70 6.28
C LEU A 157 15.04 -7.21 5.16
N GLY A 158 16.03 -6.40 4.77
CA GLY A 158 16.86 -6.70 3.62
C GLY A 158 17.60 -8.03 3.84
N GLY A 159 17.42 -8.96 2.92
CA GLY A 159 18.52 -9.85 2.57
C GLY A 159 19.48 -9.03 1.73
N THR A 160 20.56 -8.54 2.35
CA THR A 160 21.79 -8.22 1.63
C THR A 160 22.42 -9.49 1.09
#